data_AF-A0AA91GG25-F1
#
_entry.id   AF-A0AA91GG25-F1
#
_cell.length_a   1.000
_cell.length_b   1.000
_cell.length_c   1.000
_cell.angle_alpha   90.00
_cell.angle_beta   90.00
_cell.angle_gamma   90.00
#
_symmetry.space_group_name_H-M   'P 1'
#
loop_
_entity.id
_entity.type
_entity.pdbx_description
1 polymer ?
#
loop_
_entity_poly.entity_id
_entity_poly.type
_entity_poly.pdbx_seq_one_letter_code
_entity_poly.pdbx_strand_id
1 'polypeptide(L)' 'MQSALRITTKVLPGNKIEIEIPEAEIGDSVDVFVILPEKAEPKRRSAVDILNELPGRQLFKTTEEVDKYLKEERESWER' A
#
# COMPACT_ATOMS: atom_id res chain seq x y z
N MET A 1 -34.28 -23.28 1.46
CA MET A 1 -33.16 -22.86 2.34
C MET A 1 -31.96 -22.66 1.43
N GLN A 2 -31.37 -21.47 1.38
CA GLN A 2 -30.21 -21.20 0.51
C GLN A 2 -28.94 -21.55 1.31
N SER A 3 -28.30 -22.67 0.99
CA SER A 3 -27.04 -23.08 1.60
C SER A 3 -25.90 -22.27 0.96
N ALA A 4 -25.29 -21.36 1.73
CA ALA A 4 -24.12 -20.61 1.27
C ALA A 4 -22.85 -21.31 1.76
N LEU A 5 -22.04 -21.83 0.83
CA LEU A 5 -20.76 -22.47 1.12
C LEU A 5 -19.63 -21.45 1.02
N ARG A 6 -19.05 -21.04 2.15
CA ARG A 6 -17.90 -20.12 2.19
C ARG A 6 -16.58 -20.90 2.13
N ILE A 7 -15.95 -20.95 0.96
CA ILE A 7 -14.63 -21.56 0.77
C ILE A 7 -13.57 -20.47 0.71
N THR A 8 -12.52 -20.59 1.54
CA THR A 8 -11.34 -19.72 1.47
C THR A 8 -10.24 -20.47 0.72
N THR A 9 -9.89 -20.00 -0.48
CA THR A 9 -8.86 -20.62 -1.33
C THR A 9 -7.89 -19.55 -1.84
N LYS A 10 -6.73 -19.99 -2.33
CA LYS A 10 -5.69 -19.11 -2.88
C LYS A 10 -5.82 -19.04 -4.40
N VAL A 11 -5.48 -17.89 -4.96
CA VAL A 11 -5.40 -17.71 -6.42
C VAL A 11 -4.19 -18.49 -6.95
N LEU A 12 -4.43 -19.38 -7.90
CA LEU A 12 -3.41 -20.15 -8.61
C LEU A 12 -2.77 -19.32 -9.73
N PRO A 13 -1.60 -19.75 -10.29
CA PRO A 13 -0.99 -19.09 -11.44
C PRO A 13 -1.98 -18.91 -12.60
N GLY A 14 -1.90 -17.75 -13.27
CA GLY A 14 -2.85 -17.39 -14.32
C GLY A 14 -4.17 -16.79 -13.81
N ASN A 15 -4.21 -16.33 -12.55
CA ASN A 15 -5.37 -15.68 -11.92
C ASN A 15 -6.60 -16.59 -11.85
N LYS A 16 -6.38 -17.89 -11.59
CA LYS A 16 -7.45 -18.90 -11.53
C LYS A 16 -7.78 -19.29 -10.10
N ILE A 17 -9.02 -19.70 -9.87
CA ILE A 17 -9.49 -20.26 -8.60
C ILE A 17 -10.17 -21.59 -8.91
N GLU A 18 -9.79 -22.65 -8.19
CA GLU A 18 -10.44 -23.96 -8.25
C GLU A 18 -11.26 -24.17 -6.98
N ILE A 19 -12.50 -24.62 -7.15
CA ILE A 19 -13.47 -24.86 -6.08
C ILE A 19 -13.98 -26.28 -6.26
N GLU A 20 -13.77 -27.13 -5.25
CA GLU A 20 -14.36 -28.46 -5.17
C GLU A 20 -15.62 -28.38 -4.31
N ILE A 21 -16.75 -28.84 -4.83
CA ILE A 21 -18.05 -28.82 -4.15
C ILE A 21 -18.48 -30.26 -3.92
N PRO A 22 -18.21 -30.85 -2.75
CA PRO A 22 -18.46 -32.27 -2.49
C PRO A 22 -19.94 -32.66 -2.53
N GLU A 23 -20.83 -31.68 -2.36
CA GLU A 23 -22.28 -31.88 -2.25
C GLU A 23 -23.02 -31.74 -3.59
N ALA A 24 -22.32 -31.34 -4.67
CA ALA A 24 -22.93 -31.12 -5.98
C ALA A 24 -22.68 -32.31 -6.91
N GLU A 25 -23.71 -32.70 -7.65
CA GLU A 25 -23.65 -33.74 -8.67
C GLU A 25 -23.57 -33.14 -10.08
N ILE A 26 -23.20 -33.98 -11.05
CA ILE A 26 -23.13 -33.57 -12.46
C ILE A 26 -24.54 -33.19 -12.93
N GLY A 27 -24.73 -31.92 -13.27
CA GLY A 27 -26.01 -31.38 -13.73
C GLY A 27 -26.63 -30.35 -12.78
N ASP A 28 -26.08 -30.20 -11.59
CA ASP A 28 -26.54 -29.21 -10.63
C ASP A 28 -26.18 -27.79 -11.06
N SER A 29 -27.13 -26.87 -10.86
CA SER A 29 -26.93 -25.44 -11.08
C SER A 29 -26.38 -24.79 -9.81
N VAL A 30 -25.26 -24.08 -9.93
CA VAL A 30 -24.57 -23.44 -8.80
C VAL A 30 -24.33 -21.96 -9.09
N ASP A 31 -24.69 -21.10 -8.14
CA ASP A 31 -24.38 -19.67 -8.17
C ASP A 31 -23.04 -19.39 -7.46
N VAL A 32 -22.11 -18.71 -8.15
CA VAL A 32 -20.78 -18.39 -7.61
C VAL A 32 -20.65 -16.87 -7.42
N PHE A 33 -20.37 -16.45 -6.19
CA PHE A 33 -20.09 -15.05 -5.85
C PHE A 33 -18.63 -14.89 -5.42
N VAL A 34 -17.88 -14.06 -6.15
CA VAL A 34 -16.48 -13.74 -5.82
C VAL A 34 -16.42 -12.34 -5.22
N ILE A 35 -16.09 -12.27 -3.93
CA ILE A 35 -15.83 -11.01 -3.24
C ILE A 35 -14.33 -10.87 -3.08
N LEU A 36 -13.72 -9.96 -3.85
CA LEU A 36 -12.33 -9.63 -3.67
C LEU A 36 -12.19 -8.78 -2.41
N PRO A 37 -11.28 -9.12 -1.47
CA PRO A 37 -10.99 -8.24 -0.36
C PRO A 37 -10.49 -6.91 -0.92
N GLU A 38 -10.95 -5.82 -0.33
CA GLU A 38 -10.42 -4.50 -0.64
C GLU A 38 -8.91 -4.55 -0.41
N LYS A 39 -8.14 -4.44 -1.49
CA LYS A 39 -6.69 -4.31 -1.35
C LYS A 39 -6.51 -3.01 -0.58
N ALA A 40 -5.99 -3.10 0.65
CA ALA A 40 -5.66 -1.92 1.42
C ALA A 40 -4.81 -1.04 0.51
N GLU A 41 -5.38 0.10 0.08
CA GLU A 41 -4.60 1.04 -0.70
C GLU A 41 -3.35 1.37 0.13
N PRO A 42 -2.16 1.38 -0.48
CA PRO A 42 -0.98 1.81 0.25
C PRO A 42 -1.30 3.17 0.83
N LYS A 43 -1.33 3.28 2.16
CA LYS A 43 -1.67 4.53 2.85
C LYS A 43 -0.74 5.60 2.29
N ARG A 44 -1.30 6.53 1.50
CA ARG A 44 -0.57 7.69 1.01
C ARG A 44 -0.22 8.52 2.24
N ARG A 45 1.06 8.51 2.61
CA ARG A 45 1.56 9.32 3.72
C ARG A 45 1.77 10.74 3.21
N SER A 46 1.37 11.74 3.99
CA SER A 46 1.72 13.12 3.68
C SER A 46 3.23 13.28 3.72
N ALA A 47 3.80 13.99 2.74
CA ALA A 47 5.23 14.34 2.78
C ALA A 47 5.56 15.13 4.05
N VAL A 48 4.64 15.94 4.54
CA VAL A 48 4.79 16.72 5.79
C VAL A 48 4.88 15.79 7.00
N ASP A 49 4.02 14.78 7.08
CA ASP A 49 4.05 13.81 8.20
C ASP A 49 5.36 13.01 8.23
N ILE A 50 5.86 12.62 7.04
CA ILE A 50 7.17 11.96 6.93
C ILE A 50 8.29 12.86 7.44
N LEU A 51 8.29 14.15 7.11
CA LEU A 51 9.31 15.09 7.56
C LEU A 51 9.26 15.33 9.09
N ASN A 52 8.05 15.37 9.66
CA ASN A 52 7.86 15.52 11.11
C ASN A 52 8.29 14.28 11.91
N GLU A 53 8.18 13.08 11.33
CA GLU A 53 8.59 11.82 11.96
C GLU A 53 10.10 11.56 11.96
N LEU A 54 10.92 12.47 11.40
CA LEU A 54 12.37 12.33 11.31
C LEU A 54 13.13 13.28 12.26
N PRO A 55 12.97 13.17 13.60
CA PRO A 55 13.78 13.96 14.51
C PRO A 55 15.26 13.54 14.40
N GLY A 56 16.14 14.51 14.17
CA GLY A 56 17.60 14.33 14.19
C GLY A 56 18.26 13.97 12.85
N ARG A 57 17.52 13.93 11.73
CA ARG A 57 18.11 13.67 10.38
C ARG A 57 18.23 14.91 9.49
N GLN A 58 17.70 16.05 9.94
CA GLN A 58 17.80 17.29 9.18
C GLN A 58 19.15 17.94 9.46
N LEU A 59 19.90 18.24 8.40
CA LEU A 59 21.21 18.89 8.48
C LEU A 59 21.10 20.30 9.08
N PHE A 60 19.98 20.97 8.82
CA PHE A 60 19.62 22.29 9.33
C PHE A 60 18.26 22.20 10.02
N LYS A 61 18.10 22.88 11.15
CA LYS A 61 16.88 22.87 11.95
C LYS A 61 15.95 24.04 11.61
N THR A 62 16.51 25.11 11.04
CA THR A 62 15.74 26.30 10.68
C THR A 62 16.13 26.80 9.29
N THR A 63 15.25 27.60 8.70
CA THR A 63 15.48 28.25 7.41
C THR A 63 16.64 29.23 7.46
N GLU A 64 16.85 29.90 8.58
CA GLU A 64 17.93 30.87 8.76
C GLU A 64 19.31 30.20 8.74
N GLU A 65 19.42 28.97 9.27
CA GLU A 65 20.65 28.18 9.20
C GLU A 65 20.98 27.81 7.74
N VAL A 66 19.97 27.45 6.95
CA VAL A 66 20.12 27.17 5.52
C VAL A 66 20.58 28.41 4.77
N ASP A 67 19.92 29.55 4.99
CA ASP A 67 20.24 30.80 4.31
C ASP A 67 21.67 31.27 4.63
N LYS A 68 22.07 31.15 5.89
CA LYS A 68 23.43 31.47 6.33
C LYS A 68 24.46 30.57 5.64
N TYR A 69 24.23 29.26 5.62
CA TYR A 69 25.13 28.30 4.96
C TYR A 69 25.28 28.61 3.47
N LEU A 70 24.16 28.83 2.76
CA LEU A 70 24.18 29.14 1.33
C LEU A 70 24.89 30.46 1.01
N LYS A 71 24.80 31.45 1.90
CA LYS A 71 25.49 32.73 1.76
C LYS A 71 27.00 32.57 1.92
N GLU A 72 27.43 31.83 2.94
CA GLU A 72 28.85 31.53 3.19
C GLU A 72 29.48 30.74 2.02
N GLU A 73 28.76 29.74 1.49
CA GLU A 73 29.18 29.00 0.30
C GLU A 73 29.37 29.95 -0.90
N ARG A 74 28.39 30.82 -1.19
CA ARG A 74 28.50 31.77 -2.30
C ARG A 74 29.69 32.72 -2.16
N GLU A 75 29.87 33.32 -0.99
CA GLU A 75 30.97 34.25 -0.72
C GLU A 75 32.35 33.59 -0.86
N SER A 76 32.44 32.27 -0.61
CA SER A 76 33.69 31.52 -0.78
C SER A 76 34.08 31.26 -2.24
N TRP A 77 33.14 31.39 -3.18
CA TRP A 77 33.37 31.21 -4.62
C TRP A 77 33.64 32.53 -5.35
N GLU A 78 33.21 33.66 -4.77
CA GLU A 78 33.44 35.01 -5.30
C GLU A 78 34.78 35.62 -4.84
N ARG A 79 35.61 34.86 -4.13
CA ARG A 79 36.96 35.23 -3.67
C ARG A 79 38.03 34.61 -4.57
#